data_AF-A0A2S6AZI6-F1
#
_entry.id   AF-A0A2S6AZI6-F1
#
_cell.length_a   1.000
_cell.length_b   1.000
_cell.length_c   1.000
_cell.angle_alpha   90.00
_cell.angle_beta   90.00
_cell.angle_gamma   90.00
#
_symmetry.space_group_name_H-M   'P 1'
#
loop_
_entity.id
_entity.type
_entity.pdbx_description
1 polymer ?
#
loop_
_entity_poly.entity_id
_entity_poly.type
_entity_poly.pdbx_seq_one_letter_code
_entity_poly.pdbx_strand_id
1 'polypeptide(L)' 'MSNDAHAAASSGDANLDTIEVSGAIKWFDAGKGFGFIVPDNGMADVLLHVTCLRRDGYQTAYEGARI' A
#
# COMPACT_ATOMS: atom_id res chain seq x y z
N MET A 1 -6.34 2.20 -47.47
CA MET A 1 -7.09 1.82 -46.25
C MET A 1 -6.49 0.53 -45.73
N SER A 2 -6.09 0.51 -44.46
CA SER A 2 -6.09 -0.64 -43.53
C SER A 2 -5.23 -0.26 -42.33
N ASN A 3 -5.83 0.43 -41.36
CA ASN A 3 -5.26 0.60 -40.04
C ASN A 3 -6.26 -0.11 -39.11
N ASP A 4 -6.01 -1.39 -38.86
CA ASP A 4 -6.83 -2.24 -38.00
C ASP A 4 -5.90 -3.02 -37.06
N ALA A 5 -6.49 -3.50 -35.97
CA ALA A 5 -5.90 -4.24 -34.84
C ALA A 5 -5.39 -3.42 -33.64
N HIS A 6 -6.38 -2.91 -32.92
CA HIS A 6 -6.61 -2.98 -31.47
C HIS A 6 -5.66 -3.86 -30.61
N ALA A 7 -5.29 -3.25 -29.46
CA ALA A 7 -5.11 -3.84 -28.13
C ALA A 7 -4.22 -5.06 -27.91
N ALA A 8 -3.10 -4.81 -27.23
CA ALA A 8 -2.63 -5.63 -26.11
C ALA A 8 -1.67 -4.80 -25.25
N ALA A 9 -2.20 -3.93 -24.40
CA ALA A 9 -1.44 -3.49 -23.23
C ALA A 9 -1.50 -4.63 -22.18
N SER A 10 -0.81 -5.74 -22.45
CA SER A 10 -0.38 -6.64 -21.40
C SER A 10 0.77 -5.95 -20.68
N SER A 11 0.45 -4.94 -19.86
CA SER A 11 1.43 -4.38 -18.94
C SER A 11 1.84 -5.50 -17.99
N GLY A 12 3.07 -5.94 -18.20
CA GLY A 12 3.57 -7.23 -17.76
C GLY A 12 3.37 -7.49 -16.27
N ASP A 13 3.31 -8.78 -16.00
CA ASP A 13 3.62 -9.45 -14.75
C ASP A 13 4.99 -8.94 -14.24
N ALA A 14 5.01 -7.73 -13.69
CA ALA A 14 6.10 -7.28 -12.87
C ALA A 14 5.91 -8.09 -11.59
N ASN A 15 6.81 -9.05 -11.37
CA ASN A 15 7.01 -9.67 -10.07
C ASN A 15 7.30 -8.54 -9.07
N LEU A 16 6.25 -7.91 -8.57
CA LEU A 16 6.29 -7.02 -7.44
C LEU A 16 6.39 -7.98 -6.27
N ASP A 17 7.60 -8.13 -5.74
CA ASP A 17 7.84 -8.84 -4.48
C ASP A 17 7.01 -8.13 -3.40
N THR A 18 5.72 -8.45 -3.36
CA THR A 18 4.72 -7.85 -2.50
C THR A 18 4.81 -8.60 -1.20
N ILE A 19 5.48 -7.99 -0.23
CA ILE A 19 5.67 -8.60 1.08
C ILE A 19 4.41 -8.29 1.90
N GLU A 20 3.62 -9.33 2.16
CA GLU A 20 2.53 -9.23 3.13
C GLU A 20 3.12 -9.13 4.53
N VAL A 21 2.78 -8.06 5.23
CA VAL A 21 3.23 -7.79 6.59
C VAL A 21 1.99 -7.62 7.45
N SER A 22 1.91 -8.40 8.53
CA SER A 22 0.89 -8.23 9.56
C SER A 22 1.47 -7.53 10.78
N GLY A 23 0.69 -6.61 11.35
CA GLY A 23 1.17 -5.74 12.41
C GLY A 23 0.09 -4.89 13.05
N ALA A 24 0.53 -4.03 13.97
CA ALA A 24 -0.30 -2.98 14.53
C ALA A 24 0.24 -1.61 14.08
N ILE A 25 -0.67 -0.69 13.80
CA ILE A 25 -0.30 0.69 13.47
C ILE A 25 0.22 1.35 14.74
N LYS A 26 1.51 1.74 14.73
CA LYS A 26 2.16 2.41 15.86
C LYS A 26 1.58 3.78 16.08
N TRP A 27 1.48 4.54 15.00
CA TRP A 27 0.87 5.85 14.93
C TRP A 27 0.69 6.23 13.46
N PHE A 28 -0.31 7.05 13.18
CA PHE A 28 -0.56 7.58 11.85
C PHE A 28 -0.96 9.06 11.96
N ASP A 29 -0.27 9.91 11.22
CA ASP A 29 -0.56 11.35 11.18
C ASP A 29 -1.25 11.67 9.86
N ALA A 30 -2.57 11.80 9.90
CA ALA A 30 -3.38 12.16 8.74
C ALA A 30 -3.09 13.58 8.24
N GLY A 31 -2.64 14.48 9.12
CA GLY A 31 -2.26 15.85 8.75
C GLY A 31 -0.97 15.88 7.94
N LYS A 32 -0.01 15.01 8.26
CA LYS A 32 1.22 14.84 7.49
C LYS A 32 1.08 13.84 6.32
N GLY A 33 0.10 12.94 6.37
CA GLY A 33 -0.14 11.94 5.34
C GLY A 33 0.79 10.73 5.39
N PHE A 34 1.40 10.46 6.54
CA PHE A 34 2.23 9.27 6.75
C PHE A 34 2.11 8.72 8.17
N GLY A 35 2.48 7.46 8.33
CA GLY A 35 2.50 6.78 9.62
C GLY A 35 3.49 5.63 9.64
N PHE A 36 3.53 4.93 10.75
CA PHE A 36 4.37 3.77 10.94
C PHE A 36 3.58 2.58 11.45
N ILE A 37 3.92 1.41 10.93
CA ILE A 37 3.36 0.13 11.33
C ILE A 37 4.47 -0.65 12.03
N VAL A 38 4.12 -1.25 13.17
CA VAL A 38 4.98 -2.19 13.89
C VAL A 38 4.53 -3.61 13.51
N PRO A 39 5.34 -4.34 12.73
CA PRO A 39 5.04 -5.72 12.39
C PRO A 39 5.26 -6.66 13.58
N ASP A 40 4.42 -7.68 13.74
CA ASP A 40 4.58 -8.66 14.84
C ASP A 40 5.73 -9.64 14.60
N ASN A 41 6.21 -9.74 13.36
CA ASN A 41 7.35 -10.58 12.99
C ASN A 41 8.70 -10.05 13.53
N GLY A 42 8.69 -8.98 14.34
CA GLY A 42 9.91 -8.36 14.89
C GLY A 42 10.77 -7.68 13.82
N MET A 43 10.19 -7.38 12.66
CA MET A 43 10.85 -6.61 11.61
C MET A 43 10.88 -5.11 11.97
N ALA A 44 11.65 -4.34 11.18
CA ALA A 44 11.71 -2.89 11.36
C ALA A 44 10.34 -2.22 11.12
N ASP A 45 10.15 -1.05 11.73
CA ASP A 45 8.95 -0.23 11.54
C ASP A 45 8.75 0.07 10.05
N VAL A 46 7.56 -0.24 9.52
CA VAL A 46 7.22 -0.05 8.11
C VAL A 46 6.59 1.33 7.93
N LEU A 47 7.13 2.12 7.00
CA LEU A 47 6.57 3.42 6.64
C LEU A 47 5.28 3.22 5.83
N LEU A 48 4.17 3.75 6.34
CA LEU A 48 2.87 3.75 5.68
C LEU A 48 2.58 5.14 5.11
N HIS A 49 2.34 5.22 3.80
CA HIS A 49 1.98 6.47 3.13
C HIS A 49 0.46 6.55 2.88
N VAL A 50 -0.14 7.74 3.04
CA VAL A 50 -1.60 7.94 2.86
C VAL A 50 -2.09 7.60 1.45
N THR A 51 -1.23 7.67 0.43
CA THR A 51 -1.59 7.27 -0.94
C THR A 51 -2.02 5.81 -1.02
N CYS A 52 -1.39 4.92 -0.25
CA CYS A 52 -1.78 3.51 -0.19
C CYS A 52 -3.18 3.37 0.42
N LEU A 53 -3.39 4.00 1.58
CA LEU A 53 -4.70 4.02 2.24
C LEU A 53 -5.81 4.57 1.33
N ARG A 54 -5.53 5.69 0.64
CA ARG A 54 -6.48 6.31 -0.30
C ARG A 54 -6.86 5.40 -1.46
N ARG A 55 -5.94 4.54 -1.91
CA ARG A 55 -6.21 3.58 -2.98
C ARG A 55 -7.23 2.52 -2.54
N ASP A 56 -7.19 2.14 -1.27
CA ASP A 56 -8.15 1.22 -0.64
C ASP A 56 -9.41 1.93 -0.09
N GLY A 57 -9.54 3.25 -0.27
CA GLY A 57 -10.70 4.02 0.18
C GLY A 57 -10.64 4.45 1.65
N TYR A 58 -9.55 4.17 2.35
CA TYR A 58 -9.32 4.60 3.72
C TYR A 58 -8.64 5.97 3.74
N GLN A 59 -9.13 6.88 4.58
CA GLN A 59 -8.56 8.23 4.70
C GLN A 59 -7.61 8.36 5.88
N THR A 60 -7.78 7.51 6.89
CA THR A 60 -7.02 7.53 8.14
C THR A 60 -6.84 6.13 8.67
N ALA A 61 -5.70 5.89 9.30
CA ALA A 61 -5.42 4.67 10.04
C ALA A 61 -5.48 5.00 11.54
N TYR A 62 -6.19 4.20 12.33
CA TYR A 62 -6.23 4.37 13.78
C TYR A 62 -5.01 3.71 14.42
N GLU A 63 -4.43 4.34 15.43
CA GLU A 63 -3.38 3.73 16.24
C GLU A 63 -3.90 2.44 16.90
N GLY A 64 -3.08 1.39 16.91
CA GLY A 64 -3.47 0.08 17.40
C GLY A 64 -4.37 -0.73 16.46
N ALA A 65 -4.77 -0.19 15.31
CA ALA A 65 -5.47 -0.98 14.30
C ALA A 65 -4.56 -2.11 13.79
N ARG A 66 -5.15 -3.30 13.66
CA ARG A 66 -4.48 -4.49 13.14
C ARG A 66 -4.60 -4.51 11.61
N ILE A 67 -3.49 -4.80 10.94
CA ILE A 67 -3.40 -5.05 9.49
C ILE A 67 -2.70 -6.38 9.23
#